data_AF-A0A7L4QQM8-F1
#
_entry.id   AF-A0A7L4QQM8-F1
#
_cell.length_a   1.000
_cell.length_b   1.000
_cell.length_c   1.000
_cell.angle_alpha   90.00
_cell.angle_beta   90.00
_cell.angle_gamma   90.00
#
_symmetry.space_group_name_H-M   'P 1'
#
loop_
_entity.id
_entity.type
_entity.pdbx_description
1 polymer ?
#
loop_
_entity_poly.entity_id
_entity_poly.type
_entity_poly.pdbx_seq_one_letter_code
_entity_poly.pdbx_strand_id
1 'polypeptide(L)'
;MKIPSLIALAGIMAVALLIAGCTTPTPPAESTVSLIQTRGTGPMPTLLGTDQIDAYIAWQPTVEVAPLAGIGRVLLYTGDLPPEGKWTNHPCCVLSARQDIIAENPDLVNAIAALTILSTDYVKENPDESAEIVADWLAGKGNFTYGDVSVSSVDVLKQAFPTVKFVNEPTDDWIDGNIEFVHALRELGVLTGSLANTTDEETRAILFDTNPYYQAQAMIEAGTITTPKPAEKEIGIGYLNSDHHAALFVAVKNWQYFNDNYGIALKPVDGTQSRPEKAELIVNGQKIADVRLIPGDAGPQLMQLASTEAIQFAYVGNPPAIAAVDKGTPIKILLAINTEGSGVVVSNESPATDWESFVDWAEIRSAAGKPLVIAAPGKGSIQ
;
A
#
# COMPACT_ATOMS: atom_id res chain seq x y z
N MET A 1 -34.13 10.58 -56.47
CA MET A 1 -33.91 10.07 -57.84
C MET A 1 -32.82 9.00 -57.76
N LYS A 2 -33.14 7.81 -58.28
CA LYS A 2 -32.50 6.50 -58.16
C LYS A 2 -30.95 6.45 -58.21
N ILE A 3 -30.38 5.63 -57.33
CA ILE A 3 -29.19 4.80 -57.62
C ILE A 3 -29.64 3.66 -58.55
N PRO A 4 -28.77 3.18 -59.45
CA PRO A 4 -28.52 1.73 -59.41
C PRO A 4 -27.04 1.35 -59.56
N SER A 5 -26.74 0.24 -58.89
CA SER A 5 -25.49 -0.50 -58.79
C SER A 5 -25.19 -1.36 -60.02
N LEU A 6 -23.96 -1.91 -60.05
CA LEU A 6 -23.54 -3.29 -60.45
C LEU A 6 -22.59 -3.49 -61.66
N ILE A 7 -21.49 -4.21 -61.36
CA ILE A 7 -20.71 -5.20 -62.20
C ILE A 7 -19.71 -4.55 -63.20
N ALA A 8 -18.42 -4.92 -63.32
CA ALA A 8 -17.81 -6.24 -63.31
C ALA A 8 -16.32 -6.24 -62.91
N LEU A 9 -15.90 -7.39 -62.41
CA LEU A 9 -14.55 -7.85 -62.12
C LEU A 9 -13.80 -8.26 -63.42
N ALA A 10 -12.47 -8.24 -63.34
CA ALA A 10 -11.46 -9.03 -64.07
C ALA A 10 -10.61 -8.32 -65.15
N GLY A 11 -9.31 -8.23 -64.83
CA GLY A 11 -8.22 -7.90 -65.75
C GLY A 11 -6.87 -8.15 -65.07
N ILE A 12 -6.40 -9.39 -65.14
CA ILE A 12 -5.08 -9.84 -64.69
C ILE A 12 -3.97 -9.12 -65.47
N MET A 13 -2.98 -8.56 -64.78
CA MET A 13 -1.60 -8.51 -65.28
C MET A 13 -0.62 -8.58 -64.11
N ALA A 14 0.01 -9.75 -63.98
CA ALA A 14 1.27 -9.91 -63.28
C ALA A 14 2.39 -9.52 -64.24
N VAL A 15 3.24 -8.56 -63.85
CA VAL A 15 4.65 -8.53 -64.25
C VAL A 15 5.45 -8.12 -63.02
N ALA A 16 6.27 -9.06 -62.54
CA ALA A 16 7.25 -8.86 -61.51
C ALA A 16 8.35 -7.90 -61.99
N LEU A 17 8.69 -6.91 -61.17
CA LEU A 17 9.98 -6.25 -61.19
C LEU A 17 10.48 -6.16 -59.75
N LEU A 18 11.31 -7.13 -59.41
CA LEU A 18 12.22 -7.11 -58.27
C LEU A 18 13.11 -5.87 -58.37
N ILE A 19 13.00 -4.96 -57.40
CA ILE A 19 14.13 -4.12 -56.99
C ILE A 19 14.20 -4.22 -55.47
N ALA A 20 15.31 -4.81 -55.02
CA ALA A 20 15.66 -4.98 -53.63
C ALA A 20 15.98 -3.64 -52.95
N GLY A 21 15.74 -3.60 -51.64
CA GLY A 21 16.64 -2.91 -50.73
C GLY A 21 16.27 -1.49 -50.34
N CYS A 22 15.27 -1.35 -49.47
CA CYS A 22 15.27 -0.40 -48.36
C CYS A 22 14.30 -0.94 -47.29
N THR A 23 14.63 -2.07 -46.67
CA THR A 23 14.06 -2.41 -45.37
C THR A 23 14.74 -1.49 -44.36
N THR A 24 14.17 -0.31 -44.13
CA THR A 24 14.28 0.28 -42.80
C THR A 24 13.83 -0.84 -41.84
N PRO A 25 14.67 -1.28 -40.88
CA PRO A 25 14.17 -2.21 -39.89
C PRO A 25 12.99 -1.51 -39.24
N THR A 26 11.78 -2.02 -39.46
CA THR A 26 10.68 -1.77 -38.55
C THR A 26 11.26 -2.11 -37.19
N PRO A 27 11.24 -1.19 -36.20
CA PRO A 27 11.57 -1.58 -34.84
C PRO A 27 10.82 -2.87 -34.54
N PRO A 28 11.43 -3.87 -33.87
CA PRO A 28 10.68 -5.04 -33.43
C PRO A 28 9.37 -4.54 -32.83
N ALA A 29 8.23 -5.12 -33.23
CA ALA A 29 6.97 -4.78 -32.59
C ALA A 29 7.21 -4.93 -31.08
N GLU A 30 7.09 -3.83 -30.32
CA GLU A 30 7.42 -3.84 -28.90
C GLU A 30 6.61 -4.96 -28.23
N SER A 31 7.29 -5.82 -27.48
CA SER A 31 6.62 -6.87 -26.72
C SER A 31 5.66 -6.21 -25.73
N THR A 32 4.44 -6.72 -25.64
CA THR A 32 3.38 -6.12 -24.83
C THR A 32 2.85 -7.09 -23.79
N VAL A 33 2.38 -6.52 -22.69
CA VAL A 33 1.52 -7.19 -21.70
C VAL A 33 0.20 -6.44 -21.61
N SER A 34 -0.87 -7.13 -21.22
CA SER A 34 -2.17 -6.54 -20.91
C SER A 34 -2.27 -6.29 -19.42
N LEU A 35 -2.33 -5.03 -19.01
CA LEU A 35 -2.55 -4.65 -17.60
C LEU A 35 -4.05 -4.47 -17.35
N ILE A 36 -4.59 -5.21 -16.39
CA ILE A 36 -5.94 -4.99 -15.87
C ILE A 36 -5.87 -4.36 -14.49
N GLN A 37 -6.71 -3.35 -14.27
CA GLN A 37 -6.73 -2.58 -13.04
C GLN A 37 -7.88 -3.06 -12.16
N THR A 38 -7.60 -3.49 -10.94
CA THR A 38 -8.60 -3.95 -9.97
C THR A 38 -8.86 -2.91 -8.88
N ARG A 39 -10.05 -2.95 -8.29
CA ARG A 39 -10.35 -2.16 -7.08
C ARG A 39 -9.65 -2.83 -5.88
N GLY A 40 -8.46 -2.34 -5.55
CA GLY A 40 -7.58 -2.96 -4.56
C GLY A 40 -7.08 -4.34 -5.02
N THR A 41 -6.54 -5.13 -4.10
CA THR A 41 -5.95 -6.45 -4.40
C THR A 41 -6.93 -7.61 -4.23
N GLY A 42 -8.06 -7.41 -3.54
CA GLY A 42 -9.02 -8.47 -3.22
C GLY A 42 -9.54 -9.31 -4.41
N PRO A 43 -9.81 -8.74 -5.59
CA PRO A 43 -10.25 -9.56 -6.74
C PRO A 43 -9.18 -10.49 -7.33
N MET A 44 -7.89 -10.22 -7.10
CA MET A 44 -6.79 -10.86 -7.83
C MET A 44 -6.66 -12.37 -7.60
N PRO A 45 -6.81 -12.92 -6.37
CA PRO A 45 -6.77 -14.37 -6.17
C PRO A 45 -7.87 -15.12 -6.93
N THR A 46 -9.09 -14.57 -6.99
CA THR A 46 -10.18 -15.18 -7.79
C THR A 46 -9.86 -15.14 -9.28
N LEU A 47 -9.35 -14.01 -9.79
CA LEU A 47 -8.99 -13.86 -11.19
C LEU A 47 -7.87 -14.85 -11.58
N LEU A 48 -6.88 -15.05 -10.71
CA LEU A 48 -5.81 -16.02 -10.92
C LEU A 48 -6.36 -17.45 -10.90
N GLY A 49 -7.15 -17.81 -9.88
CA GLY A 49 -7.71 -19.16 -9.74
C GLY A 49 -8.79 -19.54 -10.77
N THR A 50 -9.24 -18.59 -11.59
CA THR A 50 -10.18 -18.81 -12.69
C THR A 50 -9.55 -18.60 -14.07
N ASP A 51 -8.22 -18.55 -14.13
CA ASP A 51 -7.41 -18.39 -15.36
C ASP A 51 -7.75 -17.14 -16.18
N GLN A 52 -8.30 -16.10 -15.54
CA GLN A 52 -8.58 -14.81 -16.18
C GLN A 52 -7.35 -13.91 -16.28
N ILE A 53 -6.33 -14.19 -15.45
CA ILE A 53 -5.03 -13.52 -15.47
C ILE A 53 -3.90 -14.55 -15.38
N ASP A 54 -2.75 -14.20 -15.95
CA ASP A 54 -1.53 -15.00 -15.88
C ASP A 54 -0.69 -14.66 -14.62
N ALA A 55 -0.82 -13.42 -14.12
CA ALA A 55 -0.07 -12.91 -12.97
C ALA A 55 -0.80 -11.74 -12.29
N TYR A 56 -0.39 -11.40 -11.06
CA TYR A 56 -0.76 -10.15 -10.42
C TYR A 56 0.37 -9.54 -9.61
N ILE A 57 0.33 -8.22 -9.43
CA ILE A 57 1.13 -7.48 -8.46
C ILE A 57 0.23 -7.01 -7.31
N ALA A 58 0.62 -7.32 -6.08
CA ALA A 58 -0.16 -6.99 -4.89
C ALA A 58 0.75 -6.64 -3.70
N TRP A 59 0.16 -6.00 -2.70
CA TRP A 59 0.72 -5.91 -1.35
C TRP A 59 0.22 -7.05 -0.46
N GLN A 60 0.92 -7.31 0.63
CA GLN A 60 0.52 -8.25 1.66
C GLN A 60 -0.81 -7.82 2.33
N PRO A 61 -1.62 -8.75 2.84
CA PRO A 61 -1.40 -10.21 2.89
C PRO A 61 -1.77 -10.93 1.58
N THR A 62 -2.23 -10.22 0.55
CA THR A 62 -2.79 -10.83 -0.68
C THR A 62 -1.73 -11.59 -1.50
N VAL A 63 -0.44 -11.27 -1.34
CA VAL A 63 0.66 -11.98 -2.03
C VAL A 63 0.71 -13.45 -1.59
N GLU A 64 0.50 -13.75 -0.31
CA GLU A 64 0.55 -15.13 0.22
C GLU A 64 -0.71 -15.95 -0.01
N VAL A 65 -1.81 -15.33 -0.47
CA VAL A 65 -3.08 -16.05 -0.71
C VAL A 65 -2.93 -17.12 -1.79
N ALA A 66 -2.28 -16.80 -2.92
CA ALA A 66 -2.17 -17.75 -4.03
C ALA A 66 -1.29 -18.98 -3.71
N PRO A 67 -0.10 -18.83 -3.08
CA PRO A 67 0.66 -19.97 -2.57
C PRO A 67 -0.15 -20.86 -1.62
N LEU A 68 -0.82 -20.27 -0.63
CA LEU A 68 -1.57 -21.04 0.38
C LEU A 68 -2.82 -21.71 -0.17
N ALA A 69 -3.47 -21.09 -1.16
CA ALA A 69 -4.60 -21.68 -1.87
C ALA A 69 -4.17 -22.72 -2.91
N GLY A 70 -2.88 -22.83 -3.24
CA GLY A 70 -2.36 -23.73 -4.25
C GLY A 70 -2.74 -23.34 -5.69
N ILE A 71 -3.07 -22.07 -5.94
CA ILE A 71 -3.50 -21.56 -7.26
C ILE A 71 -2.38 -20.83 -8.01
N GLY A 72 -1.27 -20.54 -7.33
CA GLY A 72 -0.12 -19.85 -7.88
C GLY A 72 1.01 -19.80 -6.88
N ARG A 73 2.05 -19.03 -7.22
CA ARG A 73 3.23 -18.85 -6.38
C ARG A 73 3.76 -17.43 -6.48
N VAL A 74 4.45 -16.99 -5.44
CA VAL A 74 5.25 -15.75 -5.50
C VAL A 74 6.41 -15.98 -6.46
N LEU A 75 6.54 -15.11 -7.46
CA LEU A 75 7.69 -15.08 -8.37
C LEU A 75 8.87 -14.35 -7.71
N LEU A 76 8.60 -13.16 -7.18
CA LEU A 76 9.55 -12.31 -6.48
C LEU A 76 8.82 -11.30 -5.59
N TYR A 77 9.52 -10.76 -4.60
CA TYR A 77 9.07 -9.58 -3.85
C TYR A 77 9.61 -8.31 -4.52
N THR A 78 8.89 -7.20 -4.42
CA THR A 78 9.18 -5.98 -5.19
C THR A 78 10.53 -5.35 -4.84
N GLY A 79 11.06 -5.59 -3.63
CA GLY A 79 12.42 -5.19 -3.27
C GLY A 79 13.53 -5.85 -4.11
N ASP A 80 13.23 -6.97 -4.77
CA ASP A 80 14.14 -7.74 -5.63
C ASP A 80 13.92 -7.48 -7.13
N LEU A 81 13.03 -6.53 -7.48
CA LEU A 81 12.86 -6.13 -8.88
C LEU A 81 14.16 -5.50 -9.42
N PRO A 82 14.44 -5.63 -10.73
CA PRO A 82 15.55 -4.92 -11.33
C PRO A 82 15.26 -3.41 -11.46
N PRO A 83 16.31 -2.58 -11.56
CA PRO A 83 17.73 -2.93 -11.39
C PRO A 83 18.05 -3.40 -9.96
N GLU A 84 19.00 -4.33 -9.81
CA GLU A 84 19.38 -4.91 -8.51
C GLU A 84 19.65 -3.80 -7.47
N GLY A 85 19.02 -3.91 -6.31
CA GLY A 85 19.15 -2.96 -5.21
C GLY A 85 18.35 -1.66 -5.35
N LYS A 86 17.76 -1.34 -6.52
CA LYS A 86 17.03 -0.08 -6.73
C LYS A 86 15.78 0.04 -5.85
N TRP A 87 15.08 -1.08 -5.64
CA TRP A 87 13.80 -1.12 -4.92
C TRP A 87 13.93 -1.66 -3.50
N THR A 88 15.14 -1.94 -3.04
CA THR A 88 15.38 -2.43 -1.69
C THR A 88 14.99 -1.36 -0.65
N ASN A 89 14.20 -1.78 0.33
CA ASN A 89 13.58 -0.96 1.37
C ASN A 89 12.65 0.14 0.83
N HIS A 90 12.01 -0.06 -0.33
CA HIS A 90 11.10 0.95 -0.88
C HIS A 90 9.97 1.31 0.11
N PRO A 91 9.59 2.61 0.23
CA PRO A 91 8.53 3.05 1.14
C PRO A 91 7.16 2.43 0.81
N CYS A 92 6.33 2.22 1.83
CA CYS A 92 4.96 1.71 1.64
C CYS A 92 3.91 2.56 2.37
N CYS A 93 3.57 2.24 3.63
CA CYS A 93 2.58 2.98 4.42
C CYS A 93 3.23 3.90 5.45
N VAL A 94 2.47 4.93 5.83
CA VAL A 94 2.89 6.02 6.71
C VAL A 94 1.81 6.42 7.68
N LEU A 95 2.25 6.97 8.81
CA LEU A 95 1.39 7.74 9.67
C LEU A 95 1.41 9.19 9.17
N SER A 96 0.24 9.70 8.82
CA SER A 96 0.03 11.11 8.53
C SER A 96 -0.89 11.74 9.55
N ALA A 97 -0.72 13.05 9.78
CA ALA A 97 -1.61 13.83 10.62
C ALA A 97 -1.98 15.15 9.94
N ARG A 98 -3.15 15.69 10.26
CA ARG A 98 -3.53 17.02 9.83
C ARG A 98 -2.65 18.10 10.48
N GLN A 99 -2.40 19.18 9.75
CA GLN A 99 -1.58 20.31 10.21
C GLN A 99 -2.22 21.07 11.39
N ASP A 100 -3.55 21.12 11.46
CA ASP A 100 -4.26 21.76 12.57
C ASP A 100 -4.01 21.03 13.89
N ILE A 101 -4.14 19.70 13.96
CA ILE A 101 -3.88 18.95 15.19
C ILE A 101 -2.40 18.98 15.60
N ILE A 102 -1.49 19.03 14.63
CA ILE A 102 -0.04 19.23 14.88
C ILE A 102 0.19 20.58 15.58
N ALA A 103 -0.45 21.65 15.10
CA ALA A 103 -0.29 22.99 15.66
C ALA A 103 -1.04 23.16 17.01
N GLU A 104 -2.24 22.60 17.13
CA GLU A 104 -3.12 22.78 18.29
C GLU A 104 -2.74 21.88 19.48
N ASN A 105 -2.27 20.65 19.22
CA ASN A 105 -1.96 19.68 20.26
C ASN A 105 -0.74 18.80 19.90
N PRO A 106 0.47 19.38 19.83
CA PRO A 106 1.68 18.65 19.45
C PRO A 106 1.98 17.48 20.40
N ASP A 107 1.71 17.60 21.70
CA ASP A 107 1.92 16.50 22.65
C ASP A 107 1.03 15.29 22.35
N LEU A 108 -0.21 15.50 21.89
CA LEU A 108 -1.09 14.41 21.46
C LEU A 108 -0.56 13.72 20.20
N VAL A 109 -0.06 14.49 19.24
CA VAL A 109 0.56 13.94 18.02
C VAL A 109 1.80 13.13 18.38
N ASN A 110 2.66 13.65 19.26
CA ASN A 110 3.87 12.96 19.75
C ASN A 110 3.52 11.67 20.50
N ALA A 111 2.46 11.69 21.33
CA ALA A 111 1.99 10.50 22.04
C ALA A 111 1.45 9.42 21.08
N ILE A 112 0.71 9.79 20.04
CA ILE A 112 0.25 8.84 19.01
C ILE A 112 1.44 8.29 18.20
N ALA A 113 2.42 9.13 17.86
CA ALA A 113 3.66 8.67 17.24
C ALA A 113 4.42 7.68 18.15
N ALA A 114 4.53 7.96 19.45
CA ALA A 114 5.15 7.06 20.42
C ALA A 114 4.43 5.71 20.52
N LEU A 115 3.10 5.72 20.62
CA LEU A 115 2.32 4.48 20.64
C LEU A 115 2.51 3.68 19.34
N THR A 116 2.62 4.37 18.20
CA THR A 116 2.89 3.73 16.89
C THR A 116 4.26 3.05 16.88
N ILE A 117 5.31 3.72 17.38
CA ILE A 117 6.66 3.17 17.48
C ILE A 117 6.67 1.94 18.40
N LEU A 118 6.16 2.08 19.62
CA LEU A 118 6.11 0.99 20.61
C LEU A 118 5.33 -0.22 20.09
N SER A 119 4.24 0.00 19.36
CA SER A 119 3.44 -1.08 18.80
C SER A 119 4.10 -1.73 17.58
N THR A 120 4.88 -0.97 16.81
CA THR A 120 5.71 -1.51 15.73
C THR A 120 6.84 -2.37 16.30
N ASP A 121 7.46 -1.96 17.40
CA ASP A 121 8.45 -2.76 18.13
C ASP A 121 7.83 -4.07 18.63
N TYR A 122 6.62 -4.00 19.21
CA TYR A 122 5.88 -5.20 19.61
C TYR A 122 5.65 -6.17 18.44
N VAL A 123 5.25 -5.65 17.27
CA VAL A 123 5.02 -6.46 16.07
C VAL A 123 6.28 -7.19 15.65
N LYS A 124 7.44 -6.51 15.65
CA LYS A 124 8.74 -7.12 15.31
C LYS A 124 9.15 -8.19 16.31
N GLU A 125 8.91 -7.97 17.59
CA GLU A 125 9.30 -8.88 18.68
C GLU A 125 8.35 -10.08 18.82
N ASN A 126 7.08 -9.92 18.44
CA ASN A 126 6.01 -10.90 18.62
C ASN A 126 5.22 -11.13 17.32
N PRO A 127 5.87 -11.56 16.21
CA PRO A 127 5.22 -11.65 14.90
C PRO A 127 4.05 -12.65 14.87
N ASP A 128 4.17 -13.81 15.53
CA ASP A 128 3.13 -14.83 15.54
C ASP A 128 1.87 -14.39 16.30
N GLU A 129 2.04 -13.75 17.46
CA GLU A 129 0.91 -13.20 18.22
C GLU A 129 0.29 -12.01 17.48
N SER A 130 1.13 -11.18 16.86
CA SER A 130 0.66 -10.07 16.05
C SER A 130 -0.14 -10.55 14.84
N ALA A 131 0.27 -11.63 14.17
CA ALA A 131 -0.51 -12.25 13.10
C ALA A 131 -1.89 -12.73 13.60
N GLU A 132 -1.99 -13.31 14.80
CA GLU A 132 -3.26 -13.69 15.42
C GLU A 132 -4.17 -12.49 15.73
N ILE A 133 -3.58 -11.39 16.22
CA ILE A 133 -4.31 -10.13 16.50
C ILE A 133 -4.84 -9.53 15.19
N VAL A 134 -3.99 -9.46 14.16
CA VAL A 134 -4.37 -8.91 12.86
C VAL A 134 -5.40 -9.81 12.16
N ALA A 135 -5.30 -11.13 12.31
CA ALA A 135 -6.31 -12.08 11.80
C ALA A 135 -7.69 -11.87 12.45
N ASP A 136 -7.72 -11.64 13.77
CA ASP A 136 -8.95 -11.28 14.48
C ASP A 136 -9.50 -9.96 13.95
N TRP A 137 -8.66 -8.94 13.82
CA TRP A 137 -9.09 -7.62 13.34
C TRP A 137 -9.69 -7.65 11.93
N LEU A 138 -9.03 -8.35 11.00
CA LEU A 138 -9.39 -8.35 9.58
C LEU A 138 -10.50 -9.34 9.25
N ALA A 139 -10.57 -10.48 9.95
CA ALA A 139 -11.45 -11.59 9.59
C ALA A 139 -12.12 -12.29 10.79
N GLY A 140 -11.99 -11.78 12.02
CA GLY A 140 -12.46 -12.46 13.23
C GLY A 140 -11.81 -13.83 13.43
N LYS A 141 -10.56 -13.99 12.95
CA LYS A 141 -9.82 -15.25 12.82
C LYS A 141 -10.47 -16.28 11.88
N GLY A 142 -11.46 -15.87 11.09
CA GLY A 142 -12.02 -16.68 10.01
C GLY A 142 -11.07 -16.74 8.81
N ASN A 143 -11.53 -17.35 7.72
CA ASN A 143 -10.76 -17.40 6.48
C ASN A 143 -10.85 -16.08 5.70
N PHE A 144 -9.75 -15.70 5.05
CA PHE A 144 -9.86 -14.79 3.91
C PHE A 144 -10.51 -15.54 2.75
N THR A 145 -11.57 -14.95 2.18
CA THR A 145 -12.37 -15.58 1.13
C THR A 145 -12.47 -14.66 -0.08
N TYR A 146 -12.07 -15.18 -1.24
CA TYR A 146 -12.02 -14.48 -2.52
C TYR A 146 -12.70 -15.33 -3.60
N GLY A 147 -14.01 -15.18 -3.75
CA GLY A 147 -14.80 -16.11 -4.57
C GLY A 147 -14.76 -17.51 -3.96
N ASP A 148 -14.35 -18.50 -4.75
CA ASP A 148 -14.20 -19.89 -4.29
C ASP A 148 -12.86 -20.17 -3.57
N VAL A 149 -11.95 -19.20 -3.56
CA VAL A 149 -10.67 -19.29 -2.84
C VAL A 149 -10.90 -18.97 -1.36
N SER A 150 -10.51 -19.87 -0.46
CA SER A 150 -10.61 -19.66 0.99
C SER A 150 -9.36 -20.18 1.70
N VAL A 151 -8.69 -19.31 2.46
CA VAL A 151 -7.44 -19.61 3.17
C VAL A 151 -7.51 -19.07 4.60
N SER A 152 -6.86 -19.76 5.54
CA SER A 152 -6.75 -19.36 6.94
C SER A 152 -6.11 -17.97 7.05
N SER A 153 -6.81 -16.99 7.64
CA SER A 153 -6.26 -15.63 7.77
C SER A 153 -4.99 -15.61 8.63
N VAL A 154 -4.93 -16.44 9.68
CA VAL A 154 -3.76 -16.58 10.54
C VAL A 154 -2.55 -17.10 9.76
N ASP A 155 -2.73 -18.15 8.96
CA ASP A 155 -1.62 -18.75 8.21
C ASP A 155 -1.10 -17.81 7.13
N VAL A 156 -2.01 -17.11 6.44
CA VAL A 156 -1.66 -16.05 5.49
C VAL A 156 -0.83 -14.97 6.17
N LEU A 157 -1.25 -14.48 7.33
CA LEU A 157 -0.56 -13.39 8.03
C LEU A 157 0.80 -13.85 8.58
N LYS A 158 0.91 -15.08 9.09
CA LYS A 158 2.21 -15.64 9.53
C LYS A 158 3.20 -15.78 8.37
N GLN A 159 2.72 -16.09 7.17
CA GLN A 159 3.56 -16.14 5.98
C GLN A 159 3.89 -14.74 5.45
N ALA A 160 2.97 -13.78 5.58
CA ALA A 160 3.14 -12.42 5.07
C ALA A 160 4.09 -11.58 5.94
N PHE A 161 3.99 -11.65 7.27
CA PHE A 161 4.74 -10.79 8.19
C PHE A 161 6.25 -10.77 7.98
N PRO A 162 6.95 -11.91 7.76
CA PRO A 162 8.39 -11.92 7.49
C PRO A 162 8.82 -11.16 6.24
N THR A 163 7.89 -10.86 5.34
CA THR A 163 8.13 -10.17 4.05
C THR A 163 7.84 -8.66 4.13
N VAL A 164 7.25 -8.21 5.24
CA VAL A 164 6.96 -6.80 5.52
C VAL A 164 8.02 -6.28 6.50
N LYS A 165 8.66 -5.16 6.18
CA LYS A 165 9.62 -4.52 7.09
C LYS A 165 8.92 -3.43 7.89
N PHE A 166 8.46 -3.78 9.08
CA PHE A 166 7.84 -2.85 10.03
C PHE A 166 8.89 -1.88 10.59
N VAL A 167 8.81 -0.61 10.19
CA VAL A 167 9.80 0.44 10.55
C VAL A 167 9.10 1.77 10.73
N ASN A 168 9.66 2.65 11.58
CA ASN A 168 9.10 3.98 11.80
C ASN A 168 10.06 5.13 11.49
N GLU A 169 11.36 4.87 11.45
CA GLU A 169 12.34 5.92 11.28
C GLU A 169 12.21 6.62 9.92
N PRO A 170 12.01 7.95 9.87
CA PRO A 170 11.99 8.70 8.64
C PRO A 170 13.44 9.03 8.21
N THR A 171 14.20 8.00 7.88
CA THR A 171 15.59 8.14 7.40
C THR A 171 15.65 8.94 6.10
N ASP A 172 16.82 9.50 5.78
CA ASP A 172 17.02 10.20 4.50
C ASP A 172 16.71 9.28 3.31
N ASP A 173 17.18 8.03 3.32
CA ASP A 173 16.87 7.03 2.26
C ASP A 173 15.36 6.80 2.10
N TRP A 174 14.62 6.76 3.21
CA TRP A 174 13.17 6.60 3.17
C TRP A 174 12.48 7.85 2.63
N ILE A 175 12.94 9.05 3.01
CA ILE A 175 12.43 10.31 2.44
C ILE A 175 12.72 10.35 0.94
N ASP A 176 13.94 10.00 0.51
CA ASP A 176 14.36 9.95 -0.89
C ASP A 176 13.49 8.98 -1.70
N GLY A 177 13.20 7.79 -1.16
CA GLY A 177 12.27 6.85 -1.78
C GLY A 177 10.85 7.41 -1.94
N ASN A 178 10.40 8.30 -1.05
CA ASN A 178 9.13 9.00 -1.21
C ASN A 178 9.17 10.09 -2.27
N ILE A 179 10.32 10.74 -2.47
CA ILE A 179 10.52 11.67 -3.59
C ILE A 179 10.47 10.92 -4.93
N GLU A 180 10.97 9.69 -5.00
CA GLU A 180 10.81 8.83 -6.18
C GLU A 180 9.33 8.53 -6.50
N PHE A 181 8.49 8.28 -5.49
CA PHE A 181 7.03 8.20 -5.69
C PHE A 181 6.45 9.50 -6.27
N VAL A 182 6.94 10.67 -5.83
CA VAL A 182 6.50 11.96 -6.37
C VAL A 182 6.85 12.07 -7.86
N HIS A 183 8.07 11.69 -8.26
CA HIS A 183 8.47 11.67 -9.66
C HIS A 183 7.59 10.74 -10.50
N ALA A 184 7.40 9.50 -10.05
CA ALA A 184 6.56 8.53 -10.74
C ALA A 184 5.09 9.00 -10.85
N LEU A 185 4.53 9.59 -9.79
CA LEU A 185 3.17 10.15 -9.82
C LEU A 185 3.04 11.36 -10.77
N ARG A 186 4.10 12.16 -10.97
CA ARG A 186 4.14 13.23 -12.00
C ARG A 186 4.13 12.63 -13.41
N GLU A 187 4.99 11.65 -13.67
CA GLU A 187 5.07 10.97 -14.97
C GLU A 187 3.74 10.32 -15.36
N LEU A 188 3.02 9.77 -14.37
CA LEU A 188 1.70 9.19 -14.57
C LEU A 188 0.57 10.23 -14.72
N GLY A 189 0.85 11.52 -14.54
CA GLY A 189 -0.12 12.62 -14.61
C GLY A 189 -1.08 12.67 -13.42
N VAL A 190 -0.72 12.07 -12.29
CA VAL A 190 -1.54 12.07 -11.06
C VAL A 190 -1.37 13.39 -10.31
N LEU A 191 -0.14 13.89 -10.21
CA LEU A 191 0.16 15.16 -9.54
C LEU A 191 -0.06 16.32 -10.52
N THR A 192 -1.01 17.18 -10.20
CA THR A 192 -1.40 18.32 -11.04
C THR A 192 -1.59 19.61 -10.25
N GLY A 193 -1.33 19.59 -8.94
CA GLY A 193 -1.47 20.71 -8.04
C GLY A 193 -0.14 21.16 -7.47
N SER A 194 -0.06 21.26 -6.14
CA SER A 194 1.07 21.88 -5.42
C SER A 194 2.40 21.16 -5.61
N LEU A 195 2.39 19.87 -5.98
CA LEU A 195 3.59 19.06 -6.14
C LEU A 195 3.96 18.83 -7.61
N ALA A 196 3.20 19.35 -8.57
CA ALA A 196 3.39 19.04 -9.99
C ALA A 196 4.76 19.48 -10.54
N ASN A 197 5.31 20.59 -10.05
CA ASN A 197 6.54 21.19 -10.57
C ASN A 197 7.53 21.62 -9.47
N THR A 198 7.47 21.00 -8.29
CA THR A 198 8.36 21.32 -7.17
C THR A 198 9.73 20.64 -7.33
N THR A 199 10.77 21.33 -6.89
CA THR A 199 12.08 20.72 -6.61
C THR A 199 11.96 19.69 -5.47
N ASP A 200 12.97 18.85 -5.30
CA ASP A 200 12.96 17.83 -4.25
C ASP A 200 12.96 18.47 -2.85
N GLU A 201 13.68 19.58 -2.67
CA GLU A 201 13.70 20.35 -1.41
C GLU A 201 12.32 20.92 -1.08
N GLU A 202 11.66 21.56 -2.04
CA GLU A 202 10.28 22.06 -1.87
C GLU A 202 9.30 20.92 -1.58
N THR A 203 9.46 19.79 -2.27
CA THR A 203 8.64 18.59 -2.07
C THR A 203 8.79 18.06 -0.65
N ARG A 204 10.03 17.98 -0.12
CA ARG A 204 10.28 17.56 1.26
C ARG A 204 9.59 18.49 2.26
N ALA A 205 9.76 19.80 2.08
CA ALA A 205 9.17 20.81 2.95
C ALA A 205 7.63 20.78 2.93
N ILE A 206 7.03 20.45 1.78
CA ILE A 206 5.58 20.35 1.63
C ILE A 206 5.04 19.06 2.26
N LEU A 207 5.67 17.91 2.02
CA LEU A 207 5.14 16.60 2.41
C LEU A 207 5.35 16.26 3.88
N PHE A 208 6.52 16.56 4.44
CA PHE A 208 6.94 15.97 5.71
C PHE A 208 6.85 16.96 6.87
N ASP A 209 6.59 16.38 8.05
CA ASP A 209 6.88 16.96 9.37
C ASP A 209 7.31 15.80 10.28
N THR A 210 8.61 15.54 10.34
CA THR A 210 9.17 14.38 11.05
C THR A 210 9.45 14.66 12.53
N ASN A 211 9.25 15.90 13.01
CA ASN A 211 9.52 16.24 14.41
C ASN A 211 8.73 15.37 15.40
N PRO A 212 7.46 15.00 15.17
CA PRO A 212 6.74 14.13 16.09
C PRO A 212 7.37 12.76 16.31
N TYR A 213 8.05 12.20 15.30
CA TYR A 213 8.82 10.97 15.45
C TYR A 213 9.96 11.15 16.46
N TYR A 214 10.76 12.20 16.30
CA TYR A 214 11.92 12.44 17.18
C TYR A 214 11.50 12.80 18.61
N GLN A 215 10.40 13.55 18.78
CA GLN A 215 9.84 13.82 20.11
C GLN A 215 9.32 12.53 20.76
N ALA A 216 8.67 11.66 19.99
CA ALA A 216 8.22 10.37 20.46
C ALA A 216 9.38 9.47 20.90
N GLN A 217 10.46 9.38 20.11
CA GLN A 217 11.67 8.65 20.50
C GLN A 217 12.27 9.19 21.80
N ALA A 218 12.40 10.52 21.93
CA ALA A 218 12.92 11.12 23.16
C ALA A 218 12.07 10.77 24.39
N MET A 219 10.73 10.72 24.26
CA MET A 219 9.83 10.28 25.34
C MET A 219 10.05 8.80 25.71
N ILE A 220 10.19 7.93 24.70
CA ILE A 220 10.43 6.50 24.89
C ILE A 220 11.79 6.27 25.59
N GLU A 221 12.86 6.93 25.14
CA GLU A 221 14.19 6.86 25.76
C GLU A 221 14.22 7.39 27.19
N ALA A 222 13.44 8.43 27.48
CA ALA A 222 13.26 8.96 28.83
C ALA A 222 12.42 8.05 29.74
N GLY A 223 11.77 7.02 29.19
CA GLY A 223 10.88 6.11 29.91
C GLY A 223 9.57 6.75 30.38
N THR A 224 9.17 7.88 29.77
CA THR A 224 7.95 8.59 30.15
C THR A 224 7.31 9.29 28.95
N ILE A 225 6.03 9.03 28.71
CA ILE A 225 5.25 9.77 27.71
C ILE A 225 4.72 11.05 28.33
N THR A 226 4.92 12.18 27.66
CA THR A 226 4.33 13.46 28.08
C THR A 226 2.82 13.38 28.03
N THR A 227 2.13 13.65 29.15
CA THR A 227 0.66 13.67 29.20
C THR A 227 0.12 14.86 28.40
N PRO A 228 -0.59 14.64 27.27
CA PRO A 228 -1.15 15.74 26.49
C PRO A 228 -2.28 16.46 27.22
N LYS A 229 -2.62 17.68 26.79
CA LYS A 229 -3.90 18.29 27.18
C LYS A 229 -5.05 17.40 26.65
N PRO A 230 -6.09 17.11 27.45
CA PRO A 230 -7.27 16.42 26.95
C PRO A 230 -7.86 17.09 25.71
N ALA A 231 -8.18 16.28 24.70
CA ALA A 231 -8.82 16.72 23.49
C ALA A 231 -10.26 17.15 23.79
N GLU A 232 -10.67 18.30 23.22
CA GLU A 232 -12.02 18.84 23.38
C GLU A 232 -13.04 18.14 22.47
N LYS A 233 -12.56 17.48 21.42
CA LYS A 233 -13.34 16.77 20.42
C LYS A 233 -12.84 15.33 20.29
N GLU A 234 -13.71 14.45 19.80
CA GLU A 234 -13.34 13.08 19.40
C GLU A 234 -12.24 13.15 18.31
N ILE A 235 -11.24 12.28 18.43
CA ILE A 235 -10.12 12.17 17.49
C ILE A 235 -10.39 11.01 16.53
N GLY A 236 -10.43 11.28 15.22
CA GLY A 236 -10.54 10.25 14.20
C GLY A 236 -9.16 9.72 13.78
N ILE A 237 -8.98 8.40 13.82
CA ILE A 237 -7.82 7.70 13.26
C ILE A 237 -8.31 6.80 12.12
N GLY A 238 -7.92 7.15 10.90
CA GLY A 238 -8.21 6.37 9.69
C GLY A 238 -7.19 5.24 9.47
N TYR A 239 -7.65 4.10 8.98
CA TYR A 239 -6.79 2.97 8.61
C TYR A 239 -7.36 2.16 7.44
N LEU A 240 -6.48 1.47 6.71
CA LEU A 240 -6.86 0.46 5.72
C LEU A 240 -6.92 -0.93 6.37
N ASN A 241 -7.81 -1.79 5.87
CA ASN A 241 -7.87 -3.21 6.24
C ASN A 241 -6.69 -3.96 5.61
N SER A 242 -5.49 -3.75 6.15
CA SER A 242 -4.22 -4.30 5.69
C SER A 242 -3.35 -4.68 6.89
N ASP A 243 -2.54 -5.73 6.73
CA ASP A 243 -1.54 -6.13 7.72
C ASP A 243 -0.39 -5.14 7.86
N HIS A 244 -0.16 -4.29 6.87
CA HIS A 244 0.76 -3.15 6.97
C HIS A 244 0.43 -2.23 8.14
N HIS A 245 -0.82 -2.20 8.60
CA HIS A 245 -1.26 -1.37 9.73
C HIS A 245 -1.31 -2.14 11.06
N ALA A 246 -0.62 -3.29 11.15
CA ALA A 246 -0.57 -4.14 12.34
C ALA A 246 -0.32 -3.38 13.64
N ALA A 247 0.57 -2.37 13.62
CA ALA A 247 0.89 -1.55 14.79
C ALA A 247 -0.36 -0.93 15.44
N LEU A 248 -1.31 -0.42 14.65
CA LEU A 248 -2.56 0.12 15.19
C LEU A 248 -3.42 -0.97 15.84
N PHE A 249 -3.54 -2.13 15.18
CA PHE A 249 -4.40 -3.21 15.67
C PHE A 249 -3.85 -3.81 16.95
N VAL A 250 -2.53 -3.99 17.02
CA VAL A 250 -1.81 -4.41 18.23
C VAL A 250 -1.95 -3.37 19.34
N ALA A 251 -1.80 -2.07 19.05
CA ALA A 251 -1.99 -0.99 20.03
C ALA A 251 -3.37 -1.06 20.71
N VAL A 252 -4.40 -1.40 19.95
CA VAL A 252 -5.79 -1.49 20.44
C VAL A 252 -6.04 -2.81 21.17
N LYS A 253 -5.70 -3.94 20.55
CA LYS A 253 -6.04 -5.28 21.08
C LYS A 253 -5.16 -5.68 22.25
N ASN A 254 -3.94 -5.13 22.33
CA ASN A 254 -3.01 -5.34 23.43
C ASN A 254 -2.78 -4.06 24.26
N TRP A 255 -3.80 -3.20 24.37
CA TRP A 255 -3.70 -1.92 25.06
C TRP A 255 -3.19 -2.01 26.50
N GLN A 256 -3.49 -3.10 27.23
CA GLN A 256 -3.00 -3.30 28.60
C GLN A 256 -1.48 -3.37 28.65
N TYR A 257 -0.85 -4.07 27.70
CA TYR A 257 0.60 -4.16 27.62
C TYR A 257 1.23 -2.78 27.52
N PHE A 258 0.71 -1.93 26.65
CA PHE A 258 1.25 -0.57 26.48
C PHE A 258 1.00 0.31 27.71
N ASN A 259 -0.17 0.16 28.35
CA ASN A 259 -0.49 0.86 29.59
C ASN A 259 0.53 0.52 30.69
N ASP A 260 0.75 -0.77 30.90
CA ASP A 260 1.49 -1.27 32.06
C ASP A 260 3.00 -1.06 31.91
N ASN A 261 3.52 -1.07 30.68
CA ASN A 261 4.95 -0.92 30.41
C ASN A 261 5.37 0.51 30.07
N TYR A 262 4.48 1.33 29.48
CA TYR A 262 4.84 2.64 28.94
C TYR A 262 3.91 3.77 29.39
N GLY A 263 2.86 3.47 30.16
CA GLY A 263 1.90 4.47 30.62
C GLY A 263 1.03 5.07 29.50
N ILE A 264 0.94 4.43 28.33
CA ILE A 264 0.10 4.87 27.21
C ILE A 264 -0.78 3.74 26.70
N ALA A 265 -2.04 4.01 26.40
CA ALA A 265 -2.96 3.00 25.89
C ALA A 265 -3.97 3.56 24.91
N LEU A 266 -4.33 2.77 23.91
CA LEU A 266 -5.50 2.99 23.07
C LEU A 266 -6.55 1.93 23.38
N LYS A 267 -7.27 2.13 24.49
CA LYS A 267 -8.15 1.12 25.08
C LYS A 267 -9.49 1.06 24.33
N PRO A 268 -9.91 -0.07 23.75
CA PRO A 268 -11.22 -0.18 23.11
C PRO A 268 -12.34 -0.02 24.14
N VAL A 269 -13.41 0.68 23.75
CA VAL A 269 -14.62 0.84 24.60
C VAL A 269 -15.32 -0.50 24.78
N ASP A 270 -15.37 -1.32 23.72
CA ASP A 270 -15.85 -2.70 23.75
C ASP A 270 -14.72 -3.63 23.30
N GLY A 271 -14.05 -4.27 24.28
CA GLY A 271 -12.96 -5.21 24.03
C GLY A 271 -13.40 -6.57 23.48
N THR A 272 -14.70 -6.84 23.38
CA THR A 272 -15.22 -8.11 22.83
C THR A 272 -15.30 -8.12 21.31
N GLN A 273 -15.23 -6.93 20.68
CA GLN A 273 -15.26 -6.80 19.25
C GLN A 273 -13.94 -7.24 18.62
N SER A 274 -14.02 -8.00 17.53
CA SER A 274 -12.85 -8.33 16.72
C SER A 274 -12.23 -7.06 16.12
N ARG A 275 -13.08 -6.11 15.71
CA ARG A 275 -12.70 -4.80 15.17
C ARG A 275 -13.44 -3.66 15.89
N PRO A 276 -12.93 -3.17 17.02
CA PRO A 276 -13.49 -2.03 17.75
C PRO A 276 -13.51 -0.75 16.91
N GLU A 277 -14.62 0.00 16.95
CA GLU A 277 -14.75 1.30 16.28
C GLU A 277 -14.44 2.50 17.19
N LYS A 278 -14.45 2.27 18.51
CA LYS A 278 -14.26 3.31 19.53
C LYS A 278 -13.23 2.88 20.55
N ALA A 279 -12.34 3.79 20.90
CA ALA A 279 -11.32 3.61 21.92
C ALA A 279 -11.13 4.89 22.76
N GLU A 280 -10.43 4.76 23.87
CA GLU A 280 -9.99 5.87 24.72
C GLU A 280 -8.47 5.92 24.66
N LEU A 281 -7.91 7.08 24.28
CA LEU A 281 -6.49 7.34 24.46
C LEU A 281 -6.26 7.70 25.92
N ILE A 282 -5.43 6.92 26.60
CA ILE A 282 -5.06 7.12 28.00
C ILE A 282 -3.55 7.32 28.06
N VAL A 283 -3.10 8.34 28.79
CA VAL A 283 -1.68 8.60 29.05
C VAL A 283 -1.49 8.89 30.54
N ASN A 284 -0.59 8.16 31.18
CA ASN A 284 -0.29 8.21 32.62
C ASN A 284 -1.56 8.10 33.49
N GLY A 285 -2.48 7.20 33.11
CA GLY A 285 -3.75 6.97 33.80
C GLY A 285 -4.83 8.04 33.56
N GLN A 286 -4.53 9.10 32.81
CA GLN A 286 -5.49 10.14 32.44
C GLN A 286 -6.10 9.86 31.07
N LYS A 287 -7.43 9.91 30.97
CA LYS A 287 -8.12 9.89 29.67
C LYS A 287 -7.83 11.21 28.92
N ILE A 288 -7.21 11.10 27.75
CA ILE A 288 -6.80 12.22 26.91
C ILE A 288 -7.83 12.49 25.82
N ALA A 289 -8.32 11.45 25.14
CA ALA A 289 -9.28 11.61 24.05
C ALA A 289 -10.21 10.40 23.93
N ASP A 290 -11.44 10.66 23.51
CA ASP A 290 -12.24 9.66 22.79
C ASP A 290 -11.69 9.54 21.38
N VAL A 291 -11.49 8.30 20.92
CA VAL A 291 -10.90 7.99 19.62
C VAL A 291 -11.89 7.17 18.81
N ARG A 292 -12.12 7.60 17.57
CA ARG A 292 -12.88 6.84 16.57
C ARG A 292 -11.93 6.22 15.56
N LEU A 293 -11.99 4.90 15.45
CA LEU A 293 -11.20 4.12 14.50
C LEU A 293 -12.04 3.94 13.22
N ILE A 294 -11.57 4.49 12.10
CA ILE A 294 -12.36 4.57 10.86
C ILE A 294 -11.68 3.76 9.75
N PRO A 295 -12.24 2.60 9.35
CA PRO A 295 -11.71 1.87 8.20
C PRO A 295 -12.01 2.61 6.89
N GLY A 296 -11.05 2.61 5.98
CA GLY A 296 -11.22 3.02 4.58
C GLY A 296 -11.13 1.82 3.64
N ASP A 297 -11.92 1.83 2.57
CA ASP A 297 -11.84 0.86 1.47
C ASP A 297 -10.55 1.02 0.65
N ALA A 298 -10.01 2.25 0.61
CA ALA A 298 -8.79 2.60 -0.11
C ALA A 298 -8.18 3.89 0.43
N GLY A 299 -6.89 4.12 0.16
CA GLY A 299 -6.16 5.30 0.61
C GLY A 299 -6.83 6.64 0.24
N PRO A 300 -7.31 6.85 -1.01
CA PRO A 300 -8.01 8.09 -1.37
C PRO A 300 -9.25 8.39 -0.52
N GLN A 301 -9.96 7.36 -0.03
CA GLN A 301 -11.10 7.56 0.86
C GLN A 301 -10.65 8.10 2.22
N LEU A 302 -9.56 7.57 2.79
CA LEU A 302 -8.99 8.10 4.03
C LEU A 302 -8.57 9.57 3.84
N MET A 303 -7.98 9.90 2.69
CA MET A 303 -7.58 11.27 2.39
C MET A 303 -8.78 12.22 2.21
N GLN A 304 -9.89 11.73 1.67
CA GLN A 304 -11.14 12.49 1.63
C GLN A 304 -11.74 12.72 3.03
N LEU A 305 -11.61 11.76 3.95
CA LEU A 305 -11.98 11.93 5.35
C LEU A 305 -11.06 12.93 6.04
N ALA A 306 -9.76 12.89 5.75
CA ALA A 306 -8.80 13.86 6.27
C ALA A 306 -9.09 15.26 5.77
N SER A 307 -9.43 15.45 4.49
CA SER A 307 -9.73 16.78 3.92
C SER A 307 -11.01 17.42 4.47
N THR A 308 -11.92 16.61 5.01
CA THR A 308 -13.19 17.04 5.63
C THR A 308 -13.17 17.05 7.15
N GLU A 309 -11.98 16.92 7.77
CA GLU A 309 -11.78 16.90 9.23
C GLU A 309 -12.45 15.72 9.96
N ALA A 310 -12.92 14.72 9.21
CA ALA A 310 -13.52 13.51 9.79
C ALA A 310 -12.46 12.59 10.43
N ILE A 311 -11.19 12.69 10.02
CA ILE A 311 -10.05 12.09 10.71
C ILE A 311 -8.91 13.11 10.87
N GLN A 312 -8.18 13.00 11.97
CA GLN A 312 -7.00 13.80 12.29
C GLN A 312 -5.72 13.05 11.96
N PHE A 313 -5.74 11.71 12.04
CA PHE A 313 -4.62 10.83 11.73
C PHE A 313 -5.03 9.80 10.68
N ALA A 314 -4.09 9.38 9.84
CA ALA A 314 -4.32 8.29 8.90
C ALA A 314 -3.08 7.38 8.80
N TYR A 315 -3.31 6.09 9.04
CA TYR A 315 -2.47 4.99 8.59
C TYR A 315 -2.82 4.73 7.13
N VAL A 316 -1.93 5.11 6.21
CA VAL A 316 -2.25 5.17 4.78
C VAL A 316 -1.01 4.94 3.92
N GLY A 317 -1.18 4.50 2.66
CA GLY A 317 -0.08 4.40 1.70
C GLY A 317 0.52 5.77 1.33
N ASN A 318 1.79 5.78 0.94
CA ASN A 318 2.48 6.99 0.46
C ASN A 318 1.81 7.63 -0.76
N PRO A 319 1.52 6.90 -1.86
CA PRO A 319 0.93 7.53 -3.04
C PRO A 319 -0.38 8.30 -2.79
N PRO A 320 -1.38 7.77 -2.05
CA PRO A 320 -2.57 8.55 -1.71
C PRO A 320 -2.29 9.74 -0.79
N ALA A 321 -1.37 9.64 0.17
CA ALA A 321 -0.99 10.79 1.01
C ALA A 321 -0.35 11.91 0.17
N ILE A 322 0.59 11.56 -0.72
CA ILE A 322 1.24 12.49 -1.65
C ILE A 322 0.20 13.16 -2.56
N ALA A 323 -0.69 12.37 -3.17
CA ALA A 323 -1.73 12.89 -4.05
C ALA A 323 -2.72 13.81 -3.30
N ALA A 324 -3.00 13.54 -2.03
CA ALA A 324 -3.87 14.39 -1.21
C ALA A 324 -3.22 15.74 -0.90
N VAL A 325 -1.94 15.75 -0.56
CA VAL A 325 -1.16 16.98 -0.33
C VAL A 325 -1.04 17.79 -1.63
N ASP A 326 -0.83 17.14 -2.78
CA ASP A 326 -0.85 17.78 -4.10
C ASP A 326 -2.15 18.55 -4.34
N LYS A 327 -3.28 18.01 -3.88
CA LYS A 327 -4.61 18.64 -3.98
C LYS A 327 -4.95 19.59 -2.83
N GLY A 328 -4.00 19.88 -1.94
CA GLY A 328 -4.16 20.86 -0.85
C GLY A 328 -4.84 20.32 0.41
N THR A 329 -4.92 19.00 0.58
CA THR A 329 -5.34 18.40 1.86
C THR A 329 -4.29 18.75 2.92
N PRO A 330 -4.68 19.38 4.05
CA PRO A 330 -3.72 19.94 4.99
C PRO A 330 -3.17 18.87 5.95
N ILE A 331 -2.45 17.89 5.40
CA ILE A 331 -1.78 16.82 6.17
C ILE A 331 -0.26 16.89 6.00
N LYS A 332 0.45 16.26 6.94
CA LYS A 332 1.89 15.99 6.90
C LYS A 332 2.14 14.51 7.12
N ILE A 333 3.13 13.98 6.43
CA ILE A 333 3.67 12.64 6.68
C ILE A 333 4.65 12.75 7.86
N LEU A 334 4.42 11.94 8.90
CA LEU A 334 5.16 12.01 10.16
C LEU A 334 6.29 10.98 10.24
N LEU A 335 5.97 9.73 9.93
CA LEU A 335 6.86 8.58 10.09
C LEU A 335 6.43 7.41 9.20
N ALA A 336 7.37 6.49 8.98
CA ALA A 336 7.10 5.24 8.29
C ALA A 336 6.21 4.32 9.16
N ILE A 337 5.45 3.43 8.53
CA ILE A 337 4.83 2.29 9.22
C ILE A 337 5.44 0.98 8.72
N ASN A 338 5.71 0.91 7.42
CA ASN A 338 6.47 -0.19 6.83
C ASN A 338 7.19 0.23 5.54
N THR A 339 8.23 -0.53 5.22
CA THR A 339 8.79 -0.69 3.87
C THR A 339 8.54 -2.12 3.42
N GLU A 340 8.72 -2.39 2.12
CA GLU A 340 8.47 -3.72 1.53
C GLU A 340 7.02 -4.21 1.71
N GLY A 341 6.79 -5.50 1.47
CA GLY A 341 5.48 -6.13 1.60
C GLY A 341 4.66 -6.14 0.31
N SER A 342 5.30 -6.03 -0.87
CA SER A 342 4.64 -6.26 -2.16
C SER A 342 5.38 -7.29 -2.99
N GLY A 343 4.68 -7.93 -3.92
CA GLY A 343 5.24 -8.99 -4.73
C GLY A 343 4.49 -9.25 -6.02
N VAL A 344 5.18 -9.93 -6.94
CA VAL A 344 4.62 -10.45 -8.18
C VAL A 344 4.26 -11.91 -7.95
N VAL A 345 3.01 -12.25 -8.20
CA VAL A 345 2.47 -13.61 -8.12
C VAL A 345 2.12 -14.08 -9.52
N VAL A 346 2.47 -15.31 -9.85
CA VAL A 346 2.16 -15.93 -11.14
C VAL A 346 1.35 -17.20 -10.94
N SER A 347 0.56 -17.57 -11.94
CA SER A 347 -0.19 -18.83 -11.93
C SER A 347 0.76 -20.04 -11.92
N ASN A 348 0.26 -21.20 -11.49
CA ASN A 348 1.05 -22.45 -11.49
C ASN A 348 1.54 -22.86 -12.89
N GLU A 349 0.83 -22.44 -13.95
CA GLU A 349 1.20 -22.72 -15.34
C GLU A 349 2.33 -21.82 -15.85
N SER A 350 2.74 -20.82 -15.07
CA SER A 350 3.84 -19.94 -15.47
C SER A 350 5.18 -20.70 -15.49
N PRO A 351 5.95 -20.62 -16.60
CA PRO A 351 7.30 -21.19 -16.66
C PRO A 351 8.35 -20.33 -15.95
N ALA A 352 8.00 -19.10 -15.54
CA ALA A 352 8.96 -18.12 -15.04
C ALA A 352 9.40 -18.42 -13.60
N THR A 353 10.69 -18.55 -13.35
CA THR A 353 11.26 -18.79 -12.00
C THR A 353 11.90 -17.56 -11.39
N ASP A 354 12.08 -16.50 -12.18
CA ASP A 354 12.72 -15.24 -11.83
C ASP A 354 12.23 -14.14 -12.78
N TRP A 355 12.76 -12.92 -12.64
CA TRP A 355 12.36 -11.80 -13.49
C TRP A 355 12.75 -11.99 -14.96
N GLU A 356 13.95 -12.52 -15.25
CA GLU A 356 14.44 -12.70 -16.62
C GLU A 356 13.54 -13.67 -17.39
N SER A 357 13.26 -14.84 -16.81
CA SER A 357 12.35 -15.83 -17.38
C SER A 357 10.89 -15.35 -17.45
N PHE A 358 10.48 -14.39 -16.59
CA PHE A 358 9.18 -13.74 -16.70
C PHE A 358 9.10 -12.80 -17.90
N VAL A 359 10.16 -12.02 -18.16
CA VAL A 359 10.28 -11.19 -19.35
C VAL A 359 10.28 -12.06 -20.60
N ASP A 360 11.07 -13.13 -20.65
CA ASP A 360 11.08 -14.09 -21.77
C ASP A 360 9.68 -14.66 -22.03
N TRP A 361 8.97 -15.04 -20.96
CA TRP A 361 7.60 -15.54 -21.06
C TRP A 361 6.64 -14.50 -21.65
N ALA A 362 6.76 -13.24 -21.21
CA ALA A 362 5.97 -12.13 -21.73
C ALA A 362 6.24 -11.89 -23.22
N GLU A 363 7.50 -11.91 -23.65
CA GLU A 363 7.90 -11.74 -25.04
C GLU A 363 7.36 -12.87 -25.93
N ILE A 364 7.50 -14.13 -25.50
CA ILE A 364 6.98 -15.30 -26.21
C ILE A 364 5.47 -15.21 -26.37
N ARG A 365 4.75 -14.86 -25.29
CA ARG A 365 3.29 -14.72 -25.28
C ARG A 365 2.83 -13.56 -26.16
N SER A 366 3.54 -12.44 -26.15
CA SER A 366 3.29 -11.29 -27.03
C SER A 366 3.48 -11.66 -28.50
N ALA A 367 4.60 -12.30 -28.86
CA ALA A 367 4.90 -12.73 -30.23
C ALA A 367 3.87 -13.74 -30.78
N ALA A 368 3.26 -14.54 -29.91
CA ALA A 368 2.19 -15.46 -30.25
C ALA A 368 0.79 -14.79 -30.37
N GLY A 369 0.70 -13.47 -30.21
CA GLY A 369 -0.57 -12.73 -30.23
C GLY A 369 -1.47 -12.98 -29.02
N LYS A 370 -0.89 -13.47 -27.91
CA LYS A 370 -1.58 -13.77 -26.65
C LYS A 370 -0.80 -13.18 -25.46
N PRO A 371 -0.63 -11.85 -25.39
CA PRO A 371 0.16 -11.19 -24.35
C PRO A 371 -0.30 -11.63 -22.94
N LEU A 372 0.62 -11.62 -21.98
CA LEU A 372 0.27 -11.93 -20.59
C LEU A 372 -0.78 -10.94 -20.09
N VAL A 373 -1.76 -11.42 -19.32
CA VAL A 373 -2.72 -10.59 -18.62
C VAL A 373 -2.28 -10.48 -17.16
N ILE A 374 -1.92 -9.28 -16.73
CA ILE A 374 -1.39 -8.99 -15.40
C ILE A 374 -2.38 -8.09 -14.66
N ALA A 375 -2.85 -8.51 -13.50
CA ALA A 375 -3.65 -7.64 -12.63
C ALA A 375 -2.76 -6.76 -11.74
N ALA A 376 -3.15 -5.49 -11.62
CA ALA A 376 -2.53 -4.53 -10.73
C ALA A 376 -3.62 -3.70 -10.02
N PRO A 377 -3.36 -3.18 -8.81
CA PRO A 377 -4.29 -2.27 -8.17
C PRO A 377 -4.30 -0.94 -8.92
N GLY A 378 -5.41 -0.20 -8.81
CA GLY A 378 -5.65 1.05 -9.53
C GLY A 378 -4.42 1.96 -9.67
N LYS A 379 -4.28 2.54 -10.88
CA LYS A 379 -3.17 3.44 -11.27
C LYS A 379 -2.76 4.39 -10.14
N GLY A 380 -1.48 4.34 -9.76
CA GLY A 380 -0.91 5.15 -8.68
C GLY A 380 -1.06 4.55 -7.28
N SER A 381 -1.42 3.27 -7.12
CA SER A 381 -1.51 2.59 -5.81
C SER A 381 -0.28 1.73 -5.47
N ILE A 382 0.35 1.12 -6.48
CA ILE A 382 1.67 0.48 -6.42
C ILE A 382 2.47 1.12 -7.56
N GLN A 383 3.72 1.46 -7.31
CA GLN A 383 4.65 1.98 -8.31
C GLN A 383 5.95 1.21 -8.22
#